data_AF-A0A4V2XJV0-F1
#
_entry.id   AF-A0A4V2XJV0-F1
#
_cell.length_a   1.000
_cell.length_b   1.000
_cell.length_c   1.000
_cell.angle_alpha   90.00
_cell.angle_beta   90.00
_cell.angle_gamma   90.00
#
_symmetry.space_group_name_H-M   'P 1'
#
loop_
_entity.id
_entity.type
_entity.pdbx_description
1 polymer ?
#
loop_
_entity_poly.entity_id
_entity_poly.type
_entity_poly.pdbx_seq_one_letter_code
_entity_poly.pdbx_strand_id
1 'polypeptide(L)'
;MTTVKDVEARGMHHCETTALGVLLRHEGLDLSEPMLFGLGSGLSFLYWDSKGMAFPFLAGRVRPFDLTRNLAARLGLTLTVKETTSPRRAWENVTAPIDAGRPVGLQLDSYHLDYFRTKVHFGGHVVAMYGYDEHDAHLVDTEQQGGAVRTSLAGLARARAERGPMTARHRSFTLALPAHPPAWQDQIVPAIKHCADAFLAAPIANLGHRGIAKSGTKVPGWLSRAGEPQRDLPQAALLMDKGGTGGALFRALYRDFLGECARMVDDHRLRTAHTLYTEAAALWTDVSTLIAKAGESGDARHLDQAGTVLHDLARIEQDAMRALRRL
;
A
#
# COMPACT_ATOMS: atom_id res chain seq x y z
N MET A 1 -2.19 6.52 31.65
CA MET A 1 -2.57 6.50 30.22
C MET A 1 -2.04 7.77 29.58
N THR A 2 -1.07 7.65 28.69
CA THR A 2 -0.51 8.76 27.90
C THR A 2 -1.14 8.70 26.52
N THR A 3 -1.83 9.76 26.11
CA THR A 3 -2.46 9.86 24.78
C THR A 3 -2.20 11.24 24.20
N VAL A 4 -1.99 11.27 22.89
CA VAL A 4 -1.94 12.51 22.12
C VAL A 4 -3.37 13.01 21.92
N LYS A 5 -3.59 14.30 22.16
CA LYS A 5 -4.90 14.94 21.98
C LYS A 5 -5.21 15.13 20.49
N ASP A 6 -6.49 15.27 20.17
CA ASP A 6 -6.97 15.65 18.83
C ASP A 6 -6.53 14.71 17.70
N VAL A 7 -6.30 13.44 18.02
CA VAL A 7 -6.04 12.39 17.02
C VAL A 7 -7.36 11.83 16.53
N GLU A 8 -7.71 12.13 15.29
CA GLU A 8 -8.84 11.53 14.61
C GLU A 8 -8.46 10.11 14.11
N ALA A 9 -9.07 9.09 14.72
CA ALA A 9 -8.83 7.68 14.39
C ALA A 9 -9.58 7.21 13.14
N ARG A 10 -9.47 7.97 12.05
CA ARG A 10 -10.10 7.66 10.75
C ARG A 10 -9.29 6.59 10.01
N GLY A 11 -9.86 5.38 9.92
CA GLY A 11 -9.34 4.29 9.11
C GLY A 11 -9.51 4.59 7.61
N MET A 12 -8.59 4.08 6.80
CA MET A 12 -8.69 4.09 5.34
C MET A 12 -8.52 2.65 4.80
N HIS A 13 -8.44 2.44 3.49
CA HIS A 13 -8.28 1.09 2.93
C HIS A 13 -6.87 0.54 3.09
N HIS A 14 -5.85 1.34 2.83
CA HIS A 14 -4.45 0.94 2.86
C HIS A 14 -3.76 1.38 4.15
N CYS A 15 -2.96 0.49 4.74
CA CYS A 15 -2.40 0.71 6.07
C CYS A 15 -1.37 1.85 6.10
N GLU A 16 -0.53 1.96 5.06
CA GLU A 16 0.47 3.03 4.96
C GLU A 16 -0.18 4.40 4.78
N THR A 17 -1.20 4.53 3.94
CA THR A 17 -1.96 5.79 3.76
C THR A 17 -2.82 6.11 4.97
N THR A 18 -3.39 5.13 5.66
CA THR A 18 -4.10 5.34 6.93
C THR A 18 -3.17 6.00 7.96
N ALA A 19 -1.99 5.41 8.19
CA ALA A 19 -1.03 5.95 9.14
C ALA A 19 -0.57 7.36 8.73
N LEU A 20 -0.25 7.57 7.45
CA LEU A 20 0.13 8.89 6.93
C LEU A 20 -0.98 9.93 7.11
N GLY A 21 -2.24 9.56 6.83
CA GLY A 21 -3.39 10.44 7.02
C GLY A 21 -3.56 10.88 8.46
N VAL A 22 -3.36 9.98 9.43
CA VAL A 22 -3.39 10.33 10.87
C VAL A 22 -2.28 11.31 11.22
N LEU A 23 -1.04 11.03 10.83
CA LEU A 23 0.10 11.91 11.13
C LEU A 23 -0.06 13.30 10.48
N LEU A 24 -0.51 13.36 9.23
CA LEU A 24 -0.67 14.62 8.50
C LEU A 24 -1.84 15.45 9.01
N ARG A 25 -2.98 14.83 9.33
CA ARG A 25 -4.13 15.54 9.92
C ARG A 25 -3.76 16.18 11.26
N HIS A 26 -2.97 15.48 12.08
CA HIS A 26 -2.46 16.05 13.32
C HIS A 26 -1.52 17.26 13.10
N GLU A 27 -0.81 17.30 11.97
CA GLU A 27 0.02 18.46 11.59
C GLU A 27 -0.82 19.55 10.88
N GLY A 28 -2.11 19.33 10.63
CA GLY A 28 -3.03 20.31 10.04
C GLY A 28 -3.24 20.18 8.53
N LEU A 29 -2.79 19.09 7.90
CA LEU A 29 -3.04 18.79 6.49
C LEU A 29 -3.93 17.56 6.34
N ASP A 30 -5.18 17.77 5.96
CA ASP A 30 -6.09 16.68 5.61
C ASP A 30 -6.14 16.44 4.10
N LEU A 31 -5.83 15.21 3.68
CA LEU A 31 -5.88 14.76 2.30
C LEU A 31 -6.72 13.47 2.23
N SER A 32 -7.44 13.31 1.12
CA SER A 32 -8.12 12.05 0.80
C SER A 32 -7.10 10.90 0.66
N GLU A 33 -7.54 9.66 0.89
CA GLU A 33 -6.67 8.50 0.67
C GLU A 33 -6.11 8.43 -0.76
N PRO A 34 -6.90 8.66 -1.82
CA PRO A 34 -6.37 8.71 -3.18
C PRO A 34 -5.29 9.78 -3.35
N MET A 35 -5.44 10.98 -2.75
CA MET A 35 -4.39 12.01 -2.78
C MET A 35 -3.11 11.56 -2.08
N LEU A 36 -3.21 10.97 -0.89
CA LEU A 36 -2.03 10.43 -0.19
C LEU A 36 -1.30 9.39 -1.04
N PHE A 37 -2.06 8.48 -1.67
CA PHE A 37 -1.51 7.43 -2.51
C PHE A 37 -0.86 7.98 -3.79
N GLY A 38 -1.54 8.87 -4.50
CA GLY A 38 -1.09 9.42 -5.77
C GLY A 38 0.09 10.40 -5.64
N LEU A 39 0.04 11.32 -4.67
CA LEU A 39 1.16 12.24 -4.38
C LEU A 39 2.40 11.47 -3.90
N GLY A 40 2.20 10.37 -3.17
CA GLY A 40 3.25 9.41 -2.81
C GLY A 40 3.76 8.55 -3.95
N SER A 41 3.25 8.72 -5.19
CA SER A 41 3.58 7.88 -6.35
C SER A 41 3.43 6.38 -6.05
N GLY A 42 2.35 6.02 -5.34
CA GLY A 42 2.17 4.71 -4.74
C GLY A 42 1.96 3.57 -5.75
N LEU A 43 1.41 3.85 -6.93
CA LEU A 43 1.10 2.83 -7.92
C LEU A 43 2.37 2.20 -8.50
N SER A 44 2.40 0.88 -8.54
CA SER A 44 3.42 0.12 -9.25
C SER A 44 2.88 -1.26 -9.64
N PHE A 45 3.76 -2.15 -10.07
CA PHE A 45 3.47 -3.56 -10.21
C PHE A 45 4.72 -4.40 -9.98
N LEU A 46 4.58 -5.57 -9.34
CA LEU A 46 5.62 -6.59 -9.23
C LEU A 46 5.02 -7.99 -9.38
N TYR A 47 5.60 -8.79 -10.27
CA TYR A 47 5.49 -10.25 -10.24
C TYR A 47 6.69 -10.86 -9.51
N TRP A 48 6.46 -11.59 -8.42
CA TRP A 48 7.51 -12.31 -7.70
C TRP A 48 7.19 -13.80 -7.62
N ASP A 49 8.06 -14.63 -8.19
CA ASP A 49 8.09 -16.07 -7.95
C ASP A 49 9.54 -16.50 -7.74
N SER A 50 9.82 -17.21 -6.66
CA SER A 50 11.14 -17.72 -6.32
C SER A 50 11.04 -19.13 -5.74
N LYS A 51 12.12 -19.92 -5.85
CA LYS A 51 12.13 -21.36 -5.49
C LYS A 51 11.73 -21.64 -4.03
N GLY A 52 11.92 -20.68 -3.12
CA GLY A 52 11.56 -20.83 -1.70
C GLY A 52 10.14 -20.34 -1.35
N MET A 53 9.39 -19.80 -2.31
CA MET A 53 8.03 -19.32 -2.06
C MET A 53 7.01 -20.45 -2.29
N ALA A 54 6.08 -20.59 -1.35
CA ALA A 54 4.96 -21.52 -1.48
C ALA A 54 4.14 -21.21 -2.75
N PHE A 55 3.84 -19.94 -2.99
CA PHE A 55 3.04 -19.48 -4.13
C PHE A 55 3.57 -18.14 -4.69
N PRO A 56 3.46 -17.87 -6.00
CA PRO A 56 3.79 -16.57 -6.58
C PRO A 56 3.01 -15.41 -5.95
N PHE A 57 3.62 -14.22 -5.93
CA PHE A 57 3.05 -13.00 -5.35
C PHE A 57 2.92 -11.89 -6.39
N LEU A 58 1.78 -11.19 -6.37
CA LEU A 58 1.54 -9.97 -7.14
C LEU A 58 1.48 -8.77 -6.19
N ALA A 59 2.31 -7.76 -6.43
CA ALA A 59 2.23 -6.49 -5.71
C ALA A 59 1.68 -5.39 -6.64
N GLY A 60 0.74 -4.59 -6.14
CA GLY A 60 0.13 -3.48 -6.89
C GLY A 60 0.72 -2.11 -6.62
N ARG A 61 1.74 -2.01 -5.78
CA ARG A 61 2.29 -0.75 -5.29
C ARG A 61 3.81 -0.79 -5.17
N VAL A 62 4.39 0.39 -4.97
CA VAL A 62 5.80 0.54 -4.58
C VAL A 62 6.10 -0.21 -3.28
N ARG A 63 7.39 -0.46 -2.99
CA ARG A 63 7.81 -1.19 -1.79
C ARG A 63 7.33 -0.45 -0.52
N PRO A 64 7.13 -1.18 0.60
CA PRO A 64 6.80 -0.55 1.88
C PRO A 64 7.71 0.62 2.20
N PHE A 65 7.11 1.71 2.66
CA PHE A 65 7.78 2.94 3.06
C PHE A 65 8.38 3.77 1.90
N ASP A 66 8.39 3.27 0.65
CA ASP A 66 8.70 4.12 -0.52
C ASP A 66 7.60 5.17 -0.73
N LEU A 67 6.32 4.81 -0.54
CA LEU A 67 5.19 5.76 -0.62
C LEU A 67 5.36 6.89 0.41
N THR A 68 5.63 6.54 1.67
CA THR A 68 5.90 7.52 2.75
C THR A 68 7.05 8.46 2.40
N ARG A 69 8.18 7.92 1.93
CA ARG A 69 9.35 8.73 1.52
C ARG A 69 9.02 9.68 0.37
N ASN A 70 8.33 9.17 -0.65
CA ASN A 70 7.95 9.94 -1.82
C ASN A 70 7.00 11.08 -1.42
N LEU A 71 5.99 10.80 -0.61
CA LEU A 71 5.04 11.81 -0.14
C LEU A 71 5.76 12.89 0.69
N ALA A 72 6.63 12.49 1.61
CA ALA A 72 7.40 13.42 2.42
C ALA A 72 8.29 14.34 1.58
N ALA A 73 9.06 13.76 0.65
CA ALA A 73 9.90 14.55 -0.26
C ALA A 73 9.06 15.48 -1.15
N ARG A 74 7.91 14.98 -1.64
CA ARG A 74 7.00 15.73 -2.52
C ARG A 74 6.40 16.95 -1.85
N LEU A 75 5.97 16.79 -0.61
CA LEU A 75 5.31 17.84 0.16
C LEU A 75 6.28 18.65 1.05
N GLY A 76 7.59 18.41 0.93
CA GLY A 76 8.59 19.09 1.75
C GLY A 76 8.49 18.80 3.25
N LEU A 77 7.92 17.66 3.64
CA LEU A 77 7.76 17.26 5.03
C LEU A 77 9.09 16.90 5.65
N THR A 78 9.26 17.25 6.93
CA THR A 78 10.36 16.70 7.73
C THR A 78 10.01 15.29 8.17
N LEU A 79 10.50 14.28 7.44
CA LEU A 79 10.37 12.87 7.79
C LEU A 79 11.52 12.44 8.71
N THR A 80 11.22 12.25 10.00
CA THR A 80 12.20 11.71 10.96
C THR A 80 11.99 10.22 11.10
N VAL A 81 12.95 9.40 10.65
CA VAL A 81 12.89 7.93 10.72
C VAL A 81 13.90 7.42 11.74
N LYS A 82 13.45 6.55 12.65
CA LYS A 82 14.32 5.88 13.61
C LYS A 82 14.21 4.37 13.48
N GLU A 83 15.35 3.71 13.37
CA GLU A 83 15.49 2.25 13.41
C GLU A 83 16.52 1.86 14.47
N THR A 84 16.32 0.71 15.11
CA THR A 84 17.27 0.18 16.09
C THR A 84 17.04 -1.31 16.26
N THR A 85 18.03 -2.02 16.79
CA THR A 85 17.89 -3.42 17.22
C THR A 85 17.70 -3.55 18.74
N SER A 86 17.74 -2.44 19.48
CA SER A 86 17.55 -2.42 20.94
C SER A 86 16.08 -2.22 21.29
N PRO A 87 15.43 -3.17 21.98
CA PRO A 87 14.02 -3.03 22.39
C PRO A 87 13.80 -1.80 23.27
N ARG A 88 14.74 -1.50 24.18
CA ARG A 88 14.67 -0.32 25.04
C ARG A 88 14.66 0.98 24.23
N ARG A 89 15.63 1.16 23.33
CA ARG A 89 15.67 2.34 22.44
C ARG A 89 14.48 2.38 21.50
N ALA A 90 14.00 1.22 21.04
CA ALA A 90 12.84 1.12 20.18
C ALA A 90 11.58 1.64 20.89
N TRP A 91 11.43 1.37 22.19
CA TRP A 91 10.34 1.91 22.99
C TRP A 91 10.48 3.43 23.18
N GLU A 92 11.67 3.91 23.57
CA GLU A 92 11.97 5.34 23.72
C GLU A 92 11.71 6.14 22.43
N ASN A 93 12.01 5.57 21.26
CA ASN A 93 11.76 6.20 19.97
C ASN A 93 10.27 6.44 19.67
N VAL A 94 9.39 5.69 20.33
CA VAL A 94 7.93 5.73 20.17
C VAL A 94 7.28 6.54 21.29
N THR A 95 7.68 6.35 22.54
CA THR A 95 7.10 7.08 23.67
C THR A 95 7.52 8.54 23.67
N ALA A 96 8.77 8.89 23.35
CA ALA A 96 9.21 10.29 23.41
C ALA A 96 8.40 11.24 22.50
N PRO A 97 8.05 10.90 21.23
CA PRO A 97 7.11 11.70 20.46
C PRO A 97 5.69 11.76 21.04
N ILE A 98 5.17 10.64 21.55
CA ILE A 98 3.82 10.56 22.13
C ILE A 98 3.73 11.44 23.38
N ASP A 99 4.73 11.37 24.26
CA ASP A 99 4.85 12.19 25.47
C ASP A 99 4.98 13.69 25.12
N ALA A 100 5.55 14.00 23.96
CA ALA A 100 5.61 15.34 23.38
C ALA A 100 4.33 15.74 22.60
N GLY A 101 3.26 14.94 22.68
CA GLY A 101 1.98 15.24 22.05
C GLY A 101 1.98 15.05 20.53
N ARG A 102 2.75 14.10 19.99
CA ARG A 102 2.80 13.82 18.54
C ARG A 102 2.58 12.33 18.26
N PRO A 103 1.64 11.96 17.36
CA PRO A 103 1.47 10.57 16.97
C PRO A 103 2.69 10.07 16.20
N VAL A 104 2.90 8.75 16.20
CA VAL A 104 4.08 8.12 15.59
C VAL A 104 3.66 6.98 14.67
N GLY A 105 4.18 6.97 13.45
CA GLY A 105 4.00 5.87 12.51
C GLY A 105 4.94 4.72 12.84
N LEU A 106 4.45 3.49 12.74
CA LEU A 106 5.20 2.27 13.00
C LEU A 106 5.11 1.35 11.80
N GLN A 107 6.24 0.78 11.38
CA GLN A 107 6.22 -0.38 10.47
C GLN A 107 6.51 -1.64 11.28
N LEU A 108 5.65 -2.65 11.15
CA LEU A 108 5.64 -3.84 11.99
C LEU A 108 5.00 -5.04 11.27
N ASP A 109 5.06 -6.22 11.89
CA ASP A 109 4.38 -7.42 11.41
C ASP A 109 2.98 -7.56 12.04
N SER A 110 1.95 -7.59 11.19
CA SER A 110 0.54 -7.71 11.62
C SER A 110 0.21 -9.02 12.33
N TYR A 111 1.00 -10.09 12.15
CA TYR A 111 0.81 -11.37 12.81
C TYR A 111 0.71 -11.24 14.34
N HIS A 112 1.57 -10.40 14.93
CA HIS A 112 1.70 -10.25 16.38
C HIS A 112 0.68 -9.30 17.00
N LEU A 113 -0.13 -8.60 16.20
CA LEU A 113 -1.12 -7.65 16.69
C LEU A 113 -2.38 -8.39 17.16
N ASP A 114 -2.84 -8.11 18.37
CA ASP A 114 -3.87 -8.91 19.04
C ASP A 114 -5.24 -8.83 18.34
N TYR A 115 -5.54 -7.73 17.66
CA TYR A 115 -6.79 -7.52 16.93
C TYR A 115 -6.84 -8.19 15.55
N PHE A 116 -5.71 -8.62 15.00
CA PHE A 116 -5.68 -9.40 13.75
C PHE A 116 -6.16 -10.84 14.03
N ARG A 117 -7.36 -11.18 13.56
CA ARG A 117 -7.95 -12.52 13.70
C ARG A 117 -7.20 -13.58 12.90
N THR A 118 -6.82 -13.25 11.67
CA THR A 118 -6.05 -14.13 10.80
C THR A 118 -4.56 -13.89 11.03
N LYS A 119 -3.84 -14.95 11.38
CA LYS A 119 -2.42 -14.89 11.75
C LYS A 119 -1.55 -15.27 10.56
N VAL A 120 -1.20 -14.26 9.75
CA VAL A 120 -0.26 -14.36 8.63
C VAL A 120 0.83 -13.31 8.78
N HIS A 121 2.08 -13.71 8.62
CA HIS A 121 3.23 -12.80 8.68
C HIS A 121 3.19 -11.79 7.55
N PHE A 122 3.22 -10.51 7.91
CA PHE A 122 3.32 -9.40 6.97
C PHE A 122 4.05 -8.21 7.63
N GLY A 123 5.39 -8.26 7.61
CA GLY A 123 6.28 -7.22 8.14
C GLY A 123 6.23 -5.86 7.43
N GLY A 124 5.43 -5.75 6.37
CA GLY A 124 5.20 -4.52 5.60
C GLY A 124 3.99 -3.71 6.10
N HIS A 125 3.36 -4.11 7.20
CA HIS A 125 2.20 -3.41 7.76
C HIS A 125 2.61 -2.11 8.45
N VAL A 126 1.73 -1.11 8.39
CA VAL A 126 1.99 0.23 8.93
C VAL A 126 0.79 0.71 9.72
N VAL A 127 1.02 1.24 10.91
CA VAL A 127 -0.02 1.81 11.79
C VAL A 127 0.43 3.14 12.35
N ALA A 128 -0.50 3.99 12.76
CA ALA A 128 -0.19 5.14 13.61
C ALA A 128 -0.45 4.78 15.08
N MET A 129 0.47 5.11 15.98
CA MET A 129 0.29 4.99 17.42
C MET A 129 0.10 6.39 18.01
N TYR A 130 -0.91 6.53 18.86
CA TYR A 130 -1.26 7.82 19.48
C TYR A 130 -1.32 7.77 21.00
N GLY A 131 -1.11 6.61 21.61
CA GLY A 131 -1.06 6.52 23.06
C GLY A 131 -0.67 5.14 23.55
N TYR A 132 -0.45 5.05 24.85
CA TYR A 132 -0.23 3.80 25.57
C TYR A 132 -0.59 3.95 27.06
N ASP A 133 -0.78 2.82 27.72
CA ASP A 133 -0.83 2.72 29.16
C ASP A 133 0.13 1.62 29.67
N GLU A 134 -0.10 1.10 30.87
CA GLU A 134 0.74 0.05 31.46
C GLU A 134 0.65 -1.31 30.74
N HIS A 135 -0.40 -1.51 29.93
CA HIS A 135 -0.74 -2.80 29.34
C HIS A 135 -0.86 -2.74 27.82
N ASP A 136 -1.45 -1.68 27.29
CA ASP A 136 -1.86 -1.57 25.89
C ASP A 136 -1.21 -0.39 25.18
N ALA A 137 -1.02 -0.55 23.87
CA ALA A 137 -0.78 0.53 22.92
C ALA A 137 -2.08 0.84 22.16
N HIS A 138 -2.38 2.13 22.00
CA HIS A 138 -3.51 2.64 21.23
C HIS A 138 -3.06 3.04 19.83
N LEU A 139 -3.69 2.44 18.83
CA LEU A 139 -3.29 2.53 17.43
C LEU A 139 -4.46 2.97 16.55
N VAL A 140 -4.13 3.50 15.38
CA VAL A 140 -5.04 3.65 14.25
C VAL A 140 -4.54 2.75 13.12
N ASP A 141 -5.43 1.88 12.65
CA ASP A 141 -5.26 0.98 11.52
C ASP A 141 -6.38 1.22 10.50
N THR A 142 -6.34 0.50 9.38
CA THR A 142 -7.34 0.49 8.32
C THR A 142 -8.76 0.33 8.85
N GLU A 143 -9.73 0.84 8.08
CA GLU A 143 -11.15 0.74 8.40
C GLU A 143 -11.58 -0.73 8.56
N GLN A 144 -11.01 -1.63 7.75
CA GLN A 144 -11.25 -3.07 7.84
C GLN A 144 -10.88 -3.66 9.21
N GLN A 145 -9.88 -3.10 9.90
CA GLN A 145 -9.49 -3.54 11.24
C GLN A 145 -10.23 -2.78 12.36
N GLY A 146 -11.03 -1.77 12.02
CA GLY A 146 -11.86 -1.01 12.95
C GLY A 146 -11.42 0.45 13.18
N GLY A 147 -10.43 0.96 12.45
CA GLY A 147 -9.94 2.32 12.65
C GLY A 147 -9.16 2.45 13.96
N ALA A 148 -9.85 2.77 15.05
CA ALA A 148 -9.28 2.82 16.40
C ALA A 148 -9.13 1.40 16.99
N VAL A 149 -7.90 0.97 17.24
CA VAL A 149 -7.60 -0.38 17.75
C VAL A 149 -6.58 -0.33 18.88
N ARG A 150 -6.44 -1.45 19.60
CA ARG A 150 -5.44 -1.62 20.65
C ARG A 150 -4.78 -2.98 20.60
N THR A 151 -3.54 -3.06 21.04
CA THR A 151 -2.80 -4.32 21.23
C THR A 151 -1.94 -4.21 22.46
N SER A 152 -1.67 -5.34 23.12
CA SER A 152 -0.76 -5.42 24.25
C SER A 152 0.63 -4.88 23.90
N LEU A 153 1.31 -4.25 24.87
CA LEU A 153 2.69 -3.80 24.71
C LEU A 153 3.64 -4.96 24.34
N ALA A 154 3.37 -6.16 24.85
CA ALA A 154 4.12 -7.37 24.49
C ALA A 154 3.90 -7.78 23.03
N GLY A 155 2.66 -7.73 22.53
CA GLY A 155 2.34 -7.96 21.12
C GLY A 155 3.02 -6.94 20.22
N LEU A 156 2.93 -5.64 20.56
CA LEU A 156 3.59 -4.57 19.83
C LEU A 156 5.11 -4.75 19.78
N ALA A 157 5.73 -5.13 20.90
CA ALA A 157 7.17 -5.38 20.96
C ALA A 157 7.60 -6.50 20.01
N ARG A 158 6.86 -7.62 19.97
CA ARG A 158 7.11 -8.73 19.02
C ARG A 158 6.89 -8.28 17.58
N ALA A 159 5.79 -7.60 17.29
CA ALA A 159 5.45 -7.09 15.96
C ALA A 159 6.57 -6.24 15.36
N ARG A 160 7.17 -5.38 16.18
CA ARG A 160 8.25 -4.46 15.78
C ARG A 160 9.63 -5.13 15.71
N ALA A 161 9.82 -6.26 16.38
CA ALA A 161 11.08 -7.01 16.42
C ALA A 161 11.21 -8.06 15.31
N GLU A 162 10.10 -8.34 14.59
CA GLU A 162 10.00 -9.43 13.62
C GLU A 162 11.04 -9.32 12.50
N ARG A 163 11.50 -10.48 12.03
CA ARG A 163 12.52 -10.59 11.00
C ARG A 163 11.99 -11.40 9.84
N GLY A 164 12.18 -10.89 8.63
CA GLY A 164 11.78 -11.62 7.44
C GLY A 164 11.54 -10.70 6.26
N PRO A 165 10.86 -11.19 5.22
CA PRO A 165 10.48 -10.39 4.07
C PRO A 165 9.73 -9.13 4.51
N MET A 166 10.10 -7.99 3.93
CA MET A 166 9.43 -6.69 4.12
C MET A 166 9.48 -6.12 5.55
N THR A 167 10.12 -6.76 6.53
CA THR A 167 10.24 -6.21 7.90
C THR A 167 11.21 -5.02 7.96
N ALA A 168 11.08 -4.21 9.01
CA ALA A 168 12.01 -3.14 9.34
C ALA A 168 12.45 -3.25 10.81
N ARG A 169 13.67 -2.81 11.13
CA ARG A 169 14.25 -2.94 12.49
C ARG A 169 13.63 -1.93 13.44
N HIS A 170 12.52 -2.32 14.08
CA HIS A 170 11.78 -1.48 15.02
C HIS A 170 11.44 -0.08 14.46
N ARG A 171 11.21 0.03 13.15
CA ARG A 171 11.04 1.32 12.48
C ARG A 171 9.89 2.10 13.08
N SER A 172 10.19 3.35 13.45
CA SER A 172 9.23 4.37 13.86
C SER A 172 9.52 5.65 13.09
N PHE A 173 8.49 6.43 12.80
CA PHE A 173 8.65 7.68 12.07
C PHE A 173 7.63 8.74 12.48
N THR A 174 8.03 10.00 12.36
CA THR A 174 7.14 11.15 12.50
C THR A 174 7.26 12.02 11.27
N LEU A 175 6.20 12.77 10.97
CA LEU A 175 6.14 13.77 9.91
C LEU A 175 5.88 15.12 10.54
N ALA A 176 6.59 16.16 10.11
CA ALA A 176 6.26 17.53 10.46
C ALA A 176 6.09 18.38 9.20
N LEU A 177 5.06 19.22 9.19
CA LEU A 177 4.90 20.23 8.14
C LEU A 177 5.92 21.36 8.37
N PRO A 178 6.60 21.83 7.31
CA PRO A 178 7.41 23.04 7.41
C PRO A 178 6.49 24.26 7.64
N ALA A 179 7.04 25.36 8.16
CA ALA A 179 6.29 26.59 8.40
C ALA A 179 5.61 27.16 7.14
N HIS A 180 6.21 26.91 5.98
CA HIS A 180 5.69 27.31 4.66
C HIS A 180 5.72 26.09 3.73
N PRO A 181 4.73 25.19 3.81
CA PRO A 181 4.68 24.03 2.94
C PRO A 181 4.40 24.47 1.49
N PRO A 182 4.96 23.76 0.49
CA PRO A 182 4.54 23.97 -0.88
C PRO A 182 3.04 23.71 -1.01
N ALA A 183 2.37 24.41 -1.94
CA ALA A 183 1.00 24.06 -2.30
C ALA A 183 1.02 22.64 -2.87
N TRP A 184 0.37 21.71 -2.18
CA TRP A 184 0.36 20.30 -2.58
C TRP A 184 -0.32 20.11 -3.94
N GLN A 185 -1.18 21.04 -4.34
CA GLN A 185 -1.82 21.09 -5.65
C GLN A 185 -0.79 21.21 -6.77
N ASP A 186 0.25 22.01 -6.59
CA ASP A 186 1.35 22.18 -7.56
C ASP A 186 2.19 20.91 -7.71
N GLN A 187 2.05 19.98 -6.76
CA GLN A 187 2.76 18.71 -6.74
C GLN A 187 2.03 17.58 -7.45
N ILE A 188 0.79 17.79 -7.90
CA ILE A 188 -0.03 16.78 -8.60
C ILE A 188 0.65 16.30 -9.89
N VAL A 189 0.91 17.21 -10.84
CA VAL A 189 1.52 16.85 -12.14
C VAL A 189 2.91 16.24 -11.96
N PRO A 190 3.81 16.82 -11.13
CA PRO A 190 5.10 16.19 -10.83
C PRO A 190 5.01 14.77 -10.22
N ALA A 191 4.03 14.50 -9.35
CA ALA A 191 3.83 13.17 -8.77
C ALA A 191 3.33 12.16 -9.82
N ILE A 192 2.37 12.57 -10.65
CA ILE A 192 1.85 11.76 -11.75
C ILE A 192 2.96 11.37 -12.72
N LYS A 193 3.77 12.35 -13.18
CA LYS A 193 4.87 12.10 -14.12
C LYS A 193 5.93 11.18 -13.52
N HIS A 194 6.29 11.39 -12.26
CA HIS A 194 7.24 10.52 -11.56
C HIS A 194 6.74 9.07 -11.47
N CYS A 195 5.47 8.87 -11.11
CA CYS A 195 4.84 7.55 -11.08
C CYS A 195 4.84 6.88 -12.46
N ALA A 196 4.43 7.63 -13.50
CA ALA A 196 4.41 7.13 -14.87
C ALA A 196 5.80 6.76 -15.40
N ASP A 197 6.81 7.58 -15.13
CA ASP A 197 8.20 7.31 -15.50
C ASP A 197 8.72 6.04 -14.83
N ALA A 198 8.54 5.91 -13.51
CA ALA A 198 8.96 4.72 -12.77
C ALA A 198 8.24 3.45 -13.24
N PHE A 199 6.95 3.55 -13.59
CA PHE A 199 6.15 2.44 -14.07
C PHE A 199 6.56 1.97 -15.48
N LEU A 200 6.90 2.90 -16.36
CA LEU A 200 7.29 2.63 -17.75
C LEU A 200 8.76 2.20 -17.87
N ALA A 201 9.66 2.83 -17.10
CA ALA A 201 11.10 2.63 -17.18
C ALA A 201 11.64 1.64 -16.12
N ALA A 202 10.80 0.70 -15.69
CA ALA A 202 11.17 -0.23 -14.63
C ALA A 202 12.40 -1.09 -15.03
N PRO A 203 13.37 -1.30 -14.12
CA PRO A 203 14.70 -1.83 -14.46
C PRO A 203 14.69 -3.33 -14.81
N ILE A 204 13.64 -4.05 -14.43
CA ILE A 204 13.50 -5.49 -14.68
C ILE A 204 12.11 -5.82 -15.21
N ALA A 205 12.01 -6.91 -15.98
CA ALA A 205 10.77 -7.33 -16.62
C ALA A 205 9.67 -7.77 -15.65
N ASN A 206 9.96 -7.90 -14.35
CA ASN A 206 8.98 -8.26 -13.33
C ASN A 206 8.18 -7.05 -12.82
N LEU A 207 8.57 -5.83 -13.19
CA LEU A 207 8.01 -4.60 -12.66
C LEU A 207 7.19 -3.84 -13.71
N GLY A 208 6.29 -2.98 -13.22
CA GLY A 208 5.47 -2.10 -14.06
C GLY A 208 4.64 -2.87 -15.10
N HIS A 209 4.36 -2.25 -16.24
CA HIS A 209 3.55 -2.87 -17.30
C HIS A 209 4.15 -4.17 -17.85
N ARG A 210 5.49 -4.30 -17.87
CA ARG A 210 6.20 -5.52 -18.30
C ARG A 210 5.98 -6.66 -17.31
N GLY A 211 5.93 -6.33 -16.02
CA GLY A 211 5.57 -7.28 -14.97
C GLY A 211 4.16 -7.83 -15.17
N ILE A 212 3.20 -6.95 -15.50
CA ILE A 212 1.81 -7.37 -15.77
C ILE A 212 1.79 -8.33 -16.97
N ALA A 213 2.48 -7.98 -18.07
CA ALA A 213 2.59 -8.86 -19.22
C ALA A 213 3.24 -10.22 -18.87
N LYS A 214 4.28 -10.20 -18.03
CA LYS A 214 4.90 -11.43 -17.52
C LYS A 214 3.93 -12.27 -16.70
N SER A 215 3.10 -11.64 -15.86
CA SER A 215 2.03 -12.33 -15.14
C SER A 215 1.04 -12.98 -16.09
N GLY A 216 0.67 -12.31 -17.18
CA GLY A 216 -0.18 -12.89 -18.23
C GLY A 216 0.34 -14.23 -18.78
N THR A 217 1.66 -14.36 -18.90
CA THR A 217 2.31 -15.61 -19.32
C THR A 217 2.44 -16.66 -18.20
N LYS A 218 2.44 -16.25 -16.94
CA LYS A 218 2.73 -17.13 -15.79
C LYS A 218 1.48 -17.65 -15.07
N VAL A 219 0.44 -16.84 -14.98
CA VAL A 219 -0.83 -17.17 -14.31
C VAL A 219 -1.50 -18.43 -14.88
N PRO A 220 -1.48 -18.71 -16.21
CA PRO A 220 -1.98 -19.99 -16.74
C PRO A 220 -1.38 -21.24 -16.09
N GLY A 221 -0.12 -21.17 -15.65
CA GLY A 221 0.58 -22.26 -14.96
C GLY A 221 0.38 -22.30 -13.44
N TRP A 222 -0.44 -21.43 -12.85
CA TRP A 222 -0.54 -21.33 -11.39
C TRP A 222 -1.20 -22.55 -10.75
N LEU A 223 -2.12 -23.22 -11.43
CA LEU A 223 -2.76 -24.42 -10.90
C LEU A 223 -1.76 -25.55 -10.62
N SER A 224 -0.76 -25.72 -11.50
CA SER A 224 0.31 -26.72 -11.33
C SER A 224 1.45 -26.23 -10.44
N ARG A 225 1.63 -24.91 -10.32
CA ARG A 225 2.65 -24.27 -9.48
C ARG A 225 2.25 -24.23 -8.00
N ALA A 226 0.96 -24.16 -7.69
CA ALA A 226 0.46 -24.12 -6.31
C ALA A 226 0.67 -25.45 -5.59
N GLY A 227 1.00 -25.38 -4.31
CA GLY A 227 1.03 -26.58 -3.45
C GLY A 227 -0.38 -27.01 -3.07
N GLU A 228 -1.26 -26.05 -2.78
CA GLU A 228 -2.66 -26.28 -2.43
C GLU A 228 -3.54 -25.32 -3.26
N PRO A 229 -3.81 -25.61 -4.54
CA PRO A 229 -4.47 -24.67 -5.46
C PRO A 229 -5.82 -24.14 -4.94
N GLN A 230 -6.60 -24.98 -4.27
CA GLN A 230 -7.90 -24.65 -3.69
C GLN A 230 -7.81 -23.63 -2.54
N ARG A 231 -6.63 -23.49 -1.92
CA ARG A 231 -6.36 -22.48 -0.88
C ARG A 231 -5.59 -21.29 -1.44
N ASP A 232 -4.50 -21.57 -2.14
CA ASP A 232 -3.50 -20.57 -2.53
C ASP A 232 -4.06 -19.58 -3.56
N LEU A 233 -4.84 -20.06 -4.54
CA LEU A 233 -5.42 -19.18 -5.57
C LEU A 233 -6.53 -18.26 -5.01
N PRO A 234 -7.55 -18.75 -4.28
CA PRO A 234 -8.55 -17.87 -3.68
C PRO A 234 -7.93 -16.89 -2.67
N GLN A 235 -6.89 -17.31 -1.93
CA GLN A 235 -6.16 -16.40 -1.05
C GLN A 235 -5.44 -15.30 -1.82
N ALA A 236 -4.77 -15.62 -2.94
CA ALA A 236 -4.14 -14.61 -3.78
C ALA A 236 -5.16 -13.62 -4.35
N ALA A 237 -6.29 -14.12 -4.87
CA ALA A 237 -7.39 -13.29 -5.36
C ALA A 237 -7.96 -12.38 -4.26
N LEU A 238 -8.19 -12.91 -3.06
CA LEU A 238 -8.65 -12.15 -1.90
C LEU A 238 -7.69 -11.01 -1.55
N LEU A 239 -6.38 -11.25 -1.58
CA LEU A 239 -5.38 -10.23 -1.29
C LEU A 239 -5.33 -9.13 -2.35
N MET A 240 -5.63 -9.43 -3.61
CA MET A 240 -5.70 -8.42 -4.67
C MET A 240 -6.80 -7.38 -4.40
N ASP A 241 -7.93 -7.79 -3.83
CA ASP A 241 -9.07 -6.88 -3.59
C ASP A 241 -9.18 -6.39 -2.14
N LYS A 242 -8.82 -7.22 -1.16
CA LYS A 242 -9.02 -6.98 0.28
C LYS A 242 -7.74 -7.00 1.10
N GLY A 243 -6.57 -7.07 0.47
CA GLY A 243 -5.26 -6.99 1.13
C GLY A 243 -4.85 -5.56 1.53
N GLY A 244 -5.80 -4.70 1.85
CA GLY A 244 -5.57 -3.26 2.04
C GLY A 244 -5.17 -2.55 0.75
N THR A 245 -5.76 -2.95 -0.38
CA THR A 245 -5.47 -2.41 -1.72
C THR A 245 -6.48 -1.35 -2.16
N GLY A 246 -7.61 -1.22 -1.45
CA GLY A 246 -8.77 -0.44 -1.91
C GLY A 246 -9.49 -1.07 -3.11
N GLY A 247 -9.20 -2.33 -3.45
CA GLY A 247 -9.75 -3.04 -4.60
C GLY A 247 -8.85 -2.99 -5.83
N ALA A 248 -9.01 -4.00 -6.72
CA ALA A 248 -8.37 -4.04 -8.03
C ALA A 248 -6.84 -3.85 -7.97
N LEU A 249 -6.19 -4.42 -6.95
CA LEU A 249 -4.73 -4.35 -6.77
C LEU A 249 -4.20 -2.90 -6.85
N PHE A 250 -4.84 -1.97 -6.11
CA PHE A 250 -4.59 -0.52 -6.05
C PHE A 250 -5.06 0.31 -7.26
N ARG A 251 -5.65 -0.30 -8.29
CA ARG A 251 -6.10 0.47 -9.47
C ARG A 251 -7.35 1.29 -9.17
N ALA A 252 -8.21 0.86 -8.26
CA ALA A 252 -9.35 1.66 -7.80
C ALA A 252 -8.87 2.96 -7.12
N LEU A 253 -7.93 2.85 -6.18
CA LEU A 253 -7.34 4.03 -5.52
C LEU A 253 -6.64 4.98 -6.51
N TYR A 254 -5.88 4.44 -7.47
CA TYR A 254 -5.21 5.28 -8.46
C TYR A 254 -6.18 5.93 -9.45
N ARG A 255 -7.24 5.22 -9.87
CA ARG A 255 -8.35 5.79 -10.65
C ARG A 255 -8.97 6.96 -9.90
N ASP A 256 -9.32 6.77 -8.63
CA ASP A 256 -9.96 7.81 -7.84
C ASP A 256 -9.05 9.03 -7.66
N PHE A 257 -7.73 8.81 -7.50
CA PHE A 257 -6.73 9.88 -7.49
C PHE A 257 -6.76 10.69 -8.79
N LEU A 258 -6.71 10.03 -9.95
CA LEU A 258 -6.76 10.72 -11.25
C LEU A 258 -8.10 11.45 -11.44
N GLY A 259 -9.21 10.88 -10.97
CA GLY A 259 -10.54 11.51 -11.00
C GLY A 259 -10.61 12.78 -10.14
N GLU A 260 -10.01 12.75 -8.96
CA GLU A 260 -9.85 13.95 -8.13
C GLU A 260 -8.93 14.99 -8.80
N CYS A 261 -7.80 14.58 -9.36
CA CYS A 261 -6.89 15.48 -10.09
C CYS A 261 -7.56 16.15 -11.30
N ALA A 262 -8.42 15.43 -12.02
CA ALA A 262 -9.10 15.97 -13.21
C ALA A 262 -10.07 17.12 -12.89
N ARG A 263 -10.46 17.29 -11.62
CA ARG A 263 -11.22 18.46 -11.15
C ARG A 263 -10.36 19.70 -10.93
N MET A 264 -9.04 19.54 -10.88
CA MET A 264 -8.07 20.59 -10.54
C MET A 264 -7.14 20.92 -11.71
N VAL A 265 -6.87 19.95 -12.58
CA VAL A 265 -5.99 20.08 -13.74
C VAL A 265 -6.79 19.77 -15.01
N ASP A 266 -7.05 20.80 -15.82
CA ASP A 266 -7.74 20.63 -17.10
C ASP A 266 -6.77 20.15 -18.19
N ASP A 267 -6.56 18.84 -18.27
CA ASP A 267 -5.76 18.21 -19.32
C ASP A 267 -6.46 16.97 -19.89
N HIS A 268 -6.55 16.90 -21.22
CA HIS A 268 -7.18 15.77 -21.91
C HIS A 268 -6.46 14.43 -21.64
N ARG A 269 -5.13 14.45 -21.48
CA ARG A 269 -4.32 13.24 -21.20
C ARG A 269 -4.62 12.68 -19.82
N LEU A 270 -4.88 13.56 -18.84
CA LEU A 270 -5.31 13.16 -17.51
C LEU A 270 -6.68 12.49 -17.55
N ARG A 271 -7.64 13.06 -18.28
CA ARG A 271 -8.96 12.46 -18.50
C ARG A 271 -8.88 11.11 -19.22
N THR A 272 -8.08 11.02 -20.28
CA THR A 272 -7.84 9.76 -20.99
C THR A 272 -7.28 8.69 -20.06
N ALA A 273 -6.26 9.03 -19.26
CA ALA A 273 -5.68 8.09 -18.31
C ALA A 273 -6.67 7.69 -17.20
N HIS A 274 -7.50 8.60 -16.72
CA HIS A 274 -8.57 8.29 -15.77
C HIS A 274 -9.58 7.27 -16.35
N THR A 275 -9.98 7.43 -17.61
CA THR A 275 -10.83 6.45 -18.31
C THR A 275 -10.14 5.09 -18.41
N LEU A 276 -8.86 5.06 -18.83
CA LEU A 276 -8.11 3.81 -18.95
C LEU A 276 -7.90 3.12 -17.59
N TYR A 277 -7.69 3.87 -16.50
CA TYR A 277 -7.60 3.29 -15.16
C TYR A 277 -8.96 2.87 -14.59
N THR A 278 -10.06 3.45 -15.09
CA THR A 278 -11.42 2.95 -14.79
C THR A 278 -11.63 1.58 -15.40
N GLU A 279 -11.25 1.41 -16.68
CA GLU A 279 -11.27 0.12 -17.37
C GLU A 279 -10.32 -0.89 -16.70
N ALA A 280 -9.09 -0.48 -16.42
CA ALA A 280 -8.10 -1.35 -15.78
C ALA A 280 -8.56 -1.82 -14.39
N ALA A 281 -9.21 -0.96 -13.60
CA ALA A 281 -9.74 -1.35 -12.29
C ALA A 281 -10.79 -2.47 -12.41
N ALA A 282 -11.70 -2.39 -13.38
CA ALA A 282 -12.69 -3.45 -13.63
C ALA A 282 -12.01 -4.75 -14.06
N LEU A 283 -11.08 -4.68 -15.02
CA LEU A 283 -10.36 -5.87 -15.52
C LEU A 283 -9.49 -6.53 -14.43
N TRP A 284 -8.92 -5.77 -13.49
CA TRP A 284 -8.20 -6.34 -12.35
C TRP A 284 -9.12 -7.13 -11.40
N THR A 285 -10.37 -6.68 -11.22
CA THR A 285 -11.39 -7.44 -10.48
C THR A 285 -11.83 -8.69 -11.25
N ASP A 286 -11.87 -8.64 -12.59
CA ASP A 286 -12.12 -9.83 -13.40
C ASP A 286 -10.97 -10.85 -13.23
N VAL A 287 -9.71 -10.40 -13.23
CA VAL A 287 -8.55 -11.27 -12.99
C VAL A 287 -8.62 -11.93 -11.62
N SER A 288 -8.91 -11.19 -10.53
CA SER A 288 -9.03 -11.80 -9.19
C SER A 288 -10.18 -12.81 -9.14
N THR A 289 -11.32 -12.50 -9.76
CA THR A 289 -12.48 -13.40 -9.86
C THR A 289 -12.14 -14.68 -10.61
N LEU A 290 -11.42 -14.59 -11.74
CA LEU A 290 -11.00 -15.75 -12.52
C LEU A 290 -9.99 -16.62 -11.75
N ILE A 291 -9.04 -16.01 -11.04
CA ILE A 291 -8.08 -16.74 -10.19
C ILE A 291 -8.81 -17.49 -9.07
N ALA A 292 -9.77 -16.85 -8.39
CA ALA A 292 -10.58 -17.50 -7.36
C ALA A 292 -11.36 -18.71 -7.92
N LYS A 293 -12.08 -18.52 -9.05
CA LYS A 293 -12.82 -19.59 -9.73
C LYS A 293 -11.93 -20.75 -10.14
N ALA A 294 -10.71 -20.48 -10.61
CA ALA A 294 -9.75 -21.53 -10.94
C ALA A 294 -9.38 -22.38 -9.72
N GLY A 295 -9.15 -21.74 -8.57
CA GLY A 295 -8.88 -22.44 -7.31
C GLY A 295 -10.07 -23.28 -6.84
N GLU A 296 -11.28 -22.73 -6.89
CA GLU A 296 -12.51 -23.40 -6.44
C GLU A 296 -12.89 -24.60 -7.33
N SER A 297 -12.76 -24.46 -8.65
CA SER A 297 -13.18 -25.48 -9.62
C SER A 297 -12.08 -26.44 -10.05
N GLY A 298 -10.81 -26.05 -9.93
CA GLY A 298 -9.68 -26.77 -10.53
C GLY A 298 -9.61 -26.65 -12.06
N ASP A 299 -10.42 -25.79 -12.69
CA ASP A 299 -10.45 -25.63 -14.14
C ASP A 299 -9.43 -24.57 -14.61
N ALA A 300 -8.37 -25.04 -15.28
CA ALA A 300 -7.28 -24.22 -15.80
C ALA A 300 -7.73 -23.16 -16.82
N ARG A 301 -8.88 -23.33 -17.49
CA ARG A 301 -9.38 -22.35 -18.48
C ARG A 301 -9.61 -20.98 -17.89
N HIS A 302 -9.97 -20.89 -16.60
CA HIS A 302 -10.10 -19.61 -15.91
C HIS A 302 -8.75 -18.88 -15.79
N LEU A 303 -7.64 -19.61 -15.62
CA LEU A 303 -6.30 -19.02 -15.59
C LEU A 303 -5.79 -18.63 -16.98
N ASP A 304 -6.16 -19.37 -18.02
CA ASP A 304 -5.90 -18.97 -19.41
C ASP A 304 -6.62 -17.66 -19.76
N GLN A 305 -7.87 -17.52 -19.33
CA GLN A 305 -8.64 -16.28 -19.45
C GLN A 305 -8.00 -15.15 -18.64
N ALA A 306 -7.60 -15.40 -17.38
CA ALA A 306 -6.91 -14.41 -16.56
C ALA A 306 -5.60 -13.96 -17.21
N GLY A 307 -4.85 -14.89 -17.80
CA GLY A 307 -3.63 -14.60 -18.55
C GLY A 307 -3.87 -13.67 -19.74
N THR A 308 -4.96 -13.90 -20.48
CA THR A 308 -5.38 -13.04 -21.59
C THR A 308 -5.72 -11.62 -21.10
N VAL A 309 -6.55 -11.50 -20.05
CA VAL A 309 -6.93 -10.20 -19.47
C VAL A 309 -5.71 -9.45 -18.94
N LEU A 310 -4.72 -10.14 -18.35
CA LEU A 310 -3.47 -9.55 -17.91
C LEU A 310 -2.63 -8.99 -19.06
N HIS A 311 -2.64 -9.62 -20.23
CA HIS A 311 -1.97 -9.06 -21.41
C HIS A 311 -2.65 -7.77 -21.90
N ASP A 312 -3.99 -7.70 -21.85
CA ASP A 312 -4.72 -6.46 -22.15
C ASP A 312 -4.45 -5.37 -21.11
N LEU A 313 -4.49 -5.70 -19.83
CA LEU A 313 -4.13 -4.79 -18.73
C LEU A 313 -2.73 -4.20 -18.91
N ALA A 314 -1.75 -5.02 -19.32
CA ALA A 314 -0.40 -4.54 -19.57
C ALA A 314 -0.33 -3.47 -20.66
N ARG A 315 -1.15 -3.59 -21.72
CA ARG A 315 -1.27 -2.59 -22.79
C ARG A 315 -2.01 -1.34 -22.31
N ILE A 316 -3.17 -1.51 -21.67
CA ILE A 316 -4.01 -0.42 -21.17
C ILE A 316 -3.21 0.47 -20.19
N GLU A 317 -2.56 -0.13 -19.20
CA GLU A 317 -1.78 0.63 -18.22
C GLU A 317 -0.51 1.25 -18.83
N GLN A 318 0.10 0.60 -19.84
CA GLN A 318 1.21 1.21 -20.56
C GLN A 318 0.76 2.49 -21.31
N ASP A 319 -0.38 2.44 -21.97
CA ASP A 319 -0.91 3.58 -22.74
C ASP A 319 -1.37 4.71 -21.80
N ALA A 320 -2.04 4.36 -20.69
CA ALA A 320 -2.41 5.32 -19.65
C ALA A 320 -1.17 6.04 -19.09
N MET A 321 -0.14 5.28 -18.71
CA MET A 321 1.10 5.87 -18.18
C MET A 321 1.86 6.69 -19.23
N ARG A 322 1.81 6.32 -20.52
CA ARG A 322 2.40 7.14 -21.59
C ARG A 322 1.69 8.49 -21.75
N ALA A 323 0.37 8.52 -21.59
CA ALA A 323 -0.40 9.76 -21.58
C ALA A 323 -0.02 10.62 -20.36
N LEU A 324 0.00 10.02 -19.17
CA LEU A 324 0.36 10.69 -17.91
C LEU A 324 1.79 11.25 -17.89
N ARG A 325 2.76 10.52 -18.44
CA ARG A 325 4.16 10.99 -18.55
C ARG A 325 4.29 12.29 -19.35
N ARG A 326 3.38 12.50 -20.30
CA ARG A 326 3.41 13.66 -21.20
C ARG A 326 2.69 14.88 -20.65
N LEU A 327 2.03 14.78 -19.49
CA LEU A 327 1.34 15.92 -18.85
C LEU A 327 2.24 17.15 -18.81
#